data_AF-A0AAV5C6H7-F1
#
_entry.id   AF-A0AAV5C6H7-F1
#
_cell.length_a   1.000
_cell.length_b   1.000
_cell.length_c   1.000
_cell.angle_alpha   90.00
_cell.angle_beta   90.00
_cell.angle_gamma   90.00
#
_symmetry.space_group_name_H-M   'P 1'
#
loop_
_entity.id
_entity.type
_entity.pdbx_description
1 polymer ?
#
loop_
_entity_poly.entity_id
_entity_poly.type
_entity_poly.pdbx_seq_one_letter_code
_entity_poly.pdbx_strand_id
1 'polypeptide(L)'
;MHYPGTIDRAASDSTETGLNLHQNLRRAGAHASHTPRSLGLDGSTQRKLVICSALGRPEPDVVPTTAKAQVLAAATATAVPIKAPIARSTRLWPLTRPMQREKEKRRCALSSGQMQRVLKDDAIEEKGERARLASFVAAMAVQDLLKTTLGPKGMDKILQSTGRGQNITVTNDGATILKSLHIDSPAAKVLIDISKVQDDEVGDGTTSVVVLAGELLREAEKLANMKIHAMTIIAGYRMAAECARNALLQRTMDNKENADTFRSDLMNIAMTTLSSKILSHDKEYFAELAVDAVLRLKGSTNLEAIQILKKPGGSLRDSFLADGFILDKKIGLGQPKRIENAKILVANTAMDTDKVKIYGARVRVDSMAKVADIEAAEKQKMREKVQKIIGHGINCFVNRQLIYNFPEELFADAGILAIEHADFDGIERLALVTGGEIASTFDNPESVKLGHCKVIEEIMIGEDKLIHFSGVEMGQACTIVLRGARYLLFL
;
A
#
# COMPACT_ATOMS: atom_id res chain seq x y z
N MET A 1 16.32 63.04 -26.05
CA MET A 1 15.41 63.81 -26.93
C MET A 1 14.11 63.02 -27.09
N HIS A 2 13.00 63.67 -26.71
CA HIS A 2 11.59 63.43 -27.04
C HIS A 2 10.93 62.02 -26.98
N TYR A 3 10.08 61.86 -25.95
CA TYR A 3 8.76 61.18 -25.91
C TYR A 3 7.74 61.76 -26.94
N PRO A 4 6.43 61.38 -26.97
CA PRO A 4 5.70 60.09 -26.87
C PRO A 4 4.58 59.97 -27.96
N GLY A 5 3.70 58.96 -27.88
CA GLY A 5 2.45 58.91 -28.64
C GLY A 5 1.37 57.98 -28.05
N THR A 6 0.55 58.53 -27.16
CA THR A 6 -0.76 58.02 -26.69
C THR A 6 -1.90 58.56 -27.57
N ILE A 7 -2.92 57.74 -27.88
CA ILE A 7 -4.29 58.21 -28.20
C ILE A 7 -5.35 57.30 -27.56
N ASP A 8 -6.27 57.98 -26.85
CA ASP A 8 -7.60 57.74 -26.25
C ASP A 8 -8.50 56.57 -26.75
N ARG A 9 -9.29 55.88 -25.91
CA ARG A 9 -10.48 56.20 -25.05
C ARG A 9 -11.82 56.42 -25.79
N ALA A 10 -12.77 55.49 -25.58
CA ALA A 10 -14.25 55.63 -25.45
C ALA A 10 -14.81 54.21 -25.12
N ALA A 11 -15.54 53.84 -24.06
CA ALA A 11 -16.60 54.44 -23.22
C ALA A 11 -17.98 54.60 -23.91
N SER A 12 -18.89 53.64 -23.65
CA SER A 12 -20.37 53.77 -23.56
C SER A 12 -20.93 52.40 -23.09
N ASP A 13 -21.30 52.22 -21.83
CA ASP A 13 -22.63 52.46 -21.23
C ASP A 13 -23.79 51.66 -21.83
N SER A 14 -24.31 50.71 -21.04
CA SER A 14 -25.75 50.42 -20.94
C SER A 14 -26.08 49.81 -19.57
N THR A 15 -26.71 50.65 -18.75
CA THR A 15 -27.39 50.45 -17.45
C THR A 15 -28.51 49.40 -17.50
N GLU A 16 -28.58 48.48 -16.54
CA GLU A 16 -29.49 48.44 -15.37
C GLU A 16 -31.01 48.31 -15.63
N THR A 17 -31.59 47.21 -15.10
CA THR A 17 -32.94 47.02 -14.50
C THR A 17 -33.13 45.50 -14.36
N GLY A 18 -33.51 44.85 -13.26
CA GLY A 18 -33.92 45.21 -11.91
C GLY A 18 -34.50 43.96 -11.22
N LEU A 19 -34.48 43.95 -9.88
CA LEU A 19 -35.39 43.25 -8.95
C LEU A 19 -35.22 41.74 -8.63
N ASN A 20 -34.61 41.51 -7.46
CA ASN A 20 -35.17 40.84 -6.27
C ASN A 20 -36.22 39.73 -6.46
N LEU A 21 -35.89 38.53 -5.97
CA LEU A 21 -36.86 37.73 -5.20
C LEU A 21 -36.21 36.95 -4.04
N HIS A 22 -36.83 37.16 -2.88
CA HIS A 22 -36.69 36.58 -1.54
C HIS A 22 -36.50 35.04 -1.51
N GLN A 23 -35.66 34.51 -0.61
CA GLN A 23 -36.01 34.01 0.74
C GLN A 23 -37.18 32.99 0.80
N ASN A 24 -37.01 31.99 1.68
CA ASN A 24 -37.91 30.89 2.09
C ASN A 24 -37.57 29.56 1.36
N LEU A 25 -37.11 28.48 2.01
CA LEU A 25 -37.58 27.86 3.24
C LEU A 25 -36.46 27.06 3.96
N ARG A 26 -36.17 27.43 5.21
CA ARG A 26 -35.81 26.51 6.29
C ARG A 26 -37.00 26.48 7.25
N ARG A 27 -37.64 25.32 7.45
CA ARG A 27 -38.29 24.83 8.69
C ARG A 27 -39.34 23.74 8.39
N ALA A 28 -39.04 22.51 8.82
CA ALA A 28 -39.91 21.49 9.44
C ALA A 28 -38.99 20.27 9.68
N GLY A 29 -38.66 19.80 10.88
CA GLY A 29 -39.51 19.55 12.04
C GLY A 29 -40.23 18.20 11.82
N ALA A 30 -39.58 17.07 12.07
CA ALA A 30 -39.60 16.29 13.33
C ALA A 30 -40.68 15.18 13.36
N HIS A 31 -40.26 14.00 13.85
CA HIS A 31 -41.04 12.87 14.36
C HIS A 31 -42.00 12.09 13.43
N ALA A 32 -41.72 10.79 13.25
CA ALA A 32 -42.66 9.71 13.59
C ALA A 32 -41.99 8.33 13.48
N SER A 33 -41.88 7.66 14.63
CA SER A 33 -41.74 6.22 14.79
C SER A 33 -43.05 5.49 14.41
N HIS A 34 -42.98 4.38 13.68
CA HIS A 34 -43.74 3.13 13.91
C HIS A 34 -43.63 2.16 12.70
N THR A 35 -43.02 1.00 12.93
CA THR A 35 -43.47 -0.30 12.41
C THR A 35 -44.53 -0.87 13.38
N PRO A 36 -45.33 -1.92 13.07
CA PRO A 36 -45.28 -2.88 11.94
C PRO A 36 -46.64 -3.28 11.32
N ARG A 37 -46.65 -3.92 10.13
CA ARG A 37 -47.32 -5.23 9.82
C ARG A 37 -47.44 -5.54 8.32
N SER A 38 -46.91 -6.72 7.99
CA SER A 38 -47.38 -7.78 7.07
C SER A 38 -48.36 -7.48 5.92
N LEU A 39 -47.91 -7.79 4.70
CA LEU A 39 -48.55 -8.41 3.52
C LEU A 39 -47.49 -8.26 2.40
N GLY A 40 -47.04 -9.24 1.62
CA GLY A 40 -47.63 -10.49 1.15
C GLY A 40 -47.42 -10.53 -0.37
N LEU A 41 -46.43 -11.33 -0.79
CA LEU A 41 -46.28 -11.98 -2.11
C LEU A 41 -45.66 -11.23 -3.32
N ASP A 42 -45.00 -12.09 -4.12
CA ASP A 42 -44.38 -11.99 -5.45
C ASP A 42 -43.03 -11.26 -5.55
N GLY A 43 -41.91 -11.84 -5.99
CA GLY A 43 -41.64 -13.10 -6.68
C GLY A 43 -40.52 -12.86 -7.70
N SER A 44 -39.32 -13.42 -7.49
CA SER A 44 -38.27 -13.78 -8.49
C SER A 44 -36.83 -13.61 -7.95
N THR A 45 -36.38 -14.56 -7.12
CA THR A 45 -34.96 -14.67 -6.75
C THR A 45 -34.30 -15.72 -7.64
N GLN A 46 -33.35 -15.28 -8.47
CA GLN A 46 -32.45 -16.12 -9.24
C GLN A 46 -31.63 -17.03 -8.31
N ARG A 47 -31.68 -18.33 -8.57
CA ARG A 47 -30.85 -19.34 -7.90
C ARG A 47 -29.39 -19.21 -8.37
N LYS A 48 -28.51 -18.78 -7.47
CA LYS A 48 -27.06 -19.05 -7.56
C LYS A 48 -26.80 -20.46 -7.03
N LEU A 49 -26.31 -21.33 -7.90
CA LEU A 49 -25.80 -22.66 -7.57
C LEU A 49 -24.38 -22.48 -7.01
N VAL A 50 -24.21 -22.71 -5.71
CA VAL A 50 -22.90 -22.79 -5.04
C VAL A 50 -22.62 -24.27 -4.82
N ILE A 51 -21.57 -24.79 -5.46
CA ILE A 51 -21.08 -26.15 -5.26
C ILE A 51 -20.13 -26.13 -4.06
N CYS A 52 -20.58 -26.69 -2.93
CA CYS A 52 -19.75 -27.00 -1.77
C CYS A 52 -18.93 -28.26 -2.04
N SER A 53 -17.60 -28.14 -2.05
CA SER A 53 -16.68 -29.27 -1.88
C SER A 53 -16.26 -29.36 -0.42
N ALA A 54 -16.66 -30.45 0.23
CA ALA A 54 -16.29 -30.83 1.58
C ALA A 54 -14.83 -31.28 1.65
N LEU A 55 -14.01 -30.63 2.48
CA LEU A 55 -12.83 -31.22 3.13
C LEU A 55 -12.58 -30.47 4.44
N GLY A 56 -12.75 -31.18 5.55
CA GLY A 56 -12.48 -30.69 6.90
C GLY A 56 -10.98 -30.53 7.16
N ARG A 57 -10.63 -29.49 7.90
CA ARG A 57 -9.35 -29.35 8.61
C ARG A 57 -9.62 -29.37 10.11
N PRO A 58 -8.85 -30.10 10.92
CA PRO A 58 -8.76 -29.85 12.35
C PRO A 58 -7.67 -28.81 12.66
N GLU A 59 -7.86 -28.12 13.78
CA GLU A 59 -6.97 -27.12 14.40
C GLU A 59 -5.69 -27.71 15.03
N PRO A 60 -4.70 -26.87 15.44
CA PRO A 60 -3.33 -27.28 15.73
C PRO A 60 -3.04 -27.44 17.24
N ASP A 61 -2.18 -28.39 17.59
CA ASP A 61 -1.56 -28.50 18.91
C ASP A 61 -0.01 -28.48 18.81
N VAL A 62 0.56 -27.50 19.52
CA VAL A 62 1.77 -27.48 20.38
C VAL A 62 3.03 -28.36 20.06
N VAL A 63 4.16 -27.65 19.86
CA VAL A 63 5.65 -27.88 19.92
C VAL A 63 6.15 -28.99 20.92
N PRO A 64 7.36 -29.63 20.85
CA PRO A 64 8.67 -29.05 20.47
C PRO A 64 9.83 -29.92 19.87
N THR A 65 10.88 -29.20 19.40
CA THR A 65 12.33 -29.48 19.24
C THR A 65 12.90 -30.93 19.26
N THR A 66 13.75 -31.29 18.26
CA THR A 66 15.22 -31.58 18.40
C THR A 66 15.84 -32.26 17.16
N ALA A 67 17.16 -32.01 16.97
CA ALA A 67 18.18 -32.85 16.32
C ALA A 67 18.37 -32.85 14.78
N LYS A 68 19.40 -32.10 14.37
CA LYS A 68 20.31 -32.38 13.25
C LYS A 68 21.13 -33.66 13.52
N ALA A 69 21.34 -34.52 12.52
CA ALA A 69 22.65 -35.07 12.12
C ALA A 69 22.52 -36.15 11.01
N GLN A 70 23.30 -35.96 9.93
CA GLN A 70 24.10 -36.93 9.14
C GLN A 70 23.51 -38.33 8.84
N VAL A 71 23.60 -38.87 7.62
CA VAL A 71 24.83 -39.46 7.06
C VAL A 71 24.74 -39.59 5.53
N LEU A 72 25.88 -39.29 4.90
CA LEU A 72 26.26 -39.50 3.52
C LEU A 72 26.77 -40.96 3.36
N ALA A 73 26.34 -41.72 2.35
CA ALA A 73 27.11 -42.86 1.84
C ALA A 73 26.69 -43.23 0.41
N ALA A 74 27.71 -43.51 -0.40
CA ALA A 74 27.70 -43.70 -1.84
C ALA A 74 27.11 -45.03 -2.32
N ALA A 75 26.69 -45.09 -3.59
CA ALA A 75 26.95 -46.24 -4.46
C ALA A 75 26.70 -45.92 -5.94
N THR A 76 27.74 -46.13 -6.72
CA THR A 76 27.85 -46.14 -8.18
C THR A 76 27.30 -47.42 -8.83
N ALA A 77 26.98 -47.31 -10.13
CA ALA A 77 27.23 -48.29 -11.21
C ALA A 77 26.05 -49.10 -11.81
N THR A 78 25.88 -48.84 -13.12
CA THR A 78 25.72 -49.78 -14.26
C THR A 78 24.39 -50.49 -14.55
N ALA A 79 23.98 -50.35 -15.82
CA ALA A 79 22.83 -50.96 -16.48
C ALA A 79 23.29 -51.99 -17.53
N VAL A 80 22.59 -53.13 -17.68
CA VAL A 80 22.45 -53.99 -18.89
C VAL A 80 21.15 -54.84 -18.75
N PRO A 81 20.39 -55.16 -19.83
CA PRO A 81 19.00 -55.65 -19.76
C PRO A 81 18.83 -57.17 -19.97
N ILE A 82 17.67 -57.74 -19.60
CA ILE A 82 17.33 -59.16 -19.84
C ILE A 82 15.96 -59.32 -20.54
N LYS A 83 15.97 -60.26 -21.49
CA LYS A 83 14.97 -60.71 -22.47
C LYS A 83 13.65 -61.25 -21.90
N ALA A 84 12.59 -61.11 -22.70
CA ALA A 84 11.31 -61.81 -22.59
C ALA A 84 11.35 -63.23 -23.20
N PRO A 85 10.47 -64.16 -22.77
CA PRO A 85 10.13 -65.36 -23.53
C PRO A 85 8.69 -65.35 -24.07
N ILE A 86 8.55 -66.03 -25.21
CA ILE A 86 7.34 -66.30 -25.99
C ILE A 86 6.71 -67.62 -25.51
N ALA A 87 5.38 -67.69 -25.41
CA ALA A 87 4.64 -68.95 -25.43
C ALA A 87 3.36 -68.84 -26.28
N ARG A 88 3.25 -69.75 -27.25
CA ARG A 88 2.13 -69.95 -28.19
C ARG A 88 1.00 -70.74 -27.54
N SER A 89 -0.23 -70.45 -27.93
CA SER A 89 -1.32 -71.43 -27.93
C SER A 89 -2.28 -71.15 -29.09
N THR A 90 -2.40 -72.15 -29.95
CA THR A 90 -3.11 -72.24 -31.21
C THR A 90 -4.60 -72.54 -30.97
N ARG A 91 -5.50 -71.89 -31.72
CA ARG A 91 -6.82 -72.45 -32.06
C ARG A 91 -7.31 -71.90 -33.40
N LEU A 92 -7.64 -72.81 -34.31
CA LEU A 92 -8.09 -72.61 -35.69
C LEU A 92 -9.60 -72.93 -35.80
N TRP A 93 -10.38 -72.08 -36.48
CA TRP A 93 -11.50 -72.41 -37.41
C TRP A 93 -12.12 -71.11 -37.99
N PRO A 94 -12.87 -71.13 -39.11
CA PRO A 94 -12.44 -71.17 -40.51
C PRO A 94 -12.71 -69.85 -41.29
N LEU A 95 -12.15 -69.77 -42.50
CA LEU A 95 -12.52 -68.79 -43.53
C LEU A 95 -13.84 -69.16 -44.23
N THR A 96 -14.84 -68.27 -44.18
CA THR A 96 -15.85 -68.13 -45.24
C THR A 96 -16.28 -66.67 -45.45
N ARG A 97 -15.95 -66.18 -46.66
CA ARG A 97 -16.55 -65.13 -47.51
C ARG A 97 -16.39 -63.62 -47.17
N PRO A 98 -15.94 -62.81 -48.16
CA PRO A 98 -15.85 -61.35 -48.08
C PRO A 98 -17.12 -60.69 -48.66
N MET A 99 -17.85 -59.86 -47.91
CA MET A 99 -18.81 -58.90 -48.50
C MET A 99 -19.43 -57.89 -47.51
N GLN A 100 -18.66 -57.22 -46.64
CA GLN A 100 -19.23 -56.17 -45.76
C GLN A 100 -18.36 -54.92 -45.53
N ARG A 101 -17.23 -54.74 -46.24
CA ARG A 101 -16.35 -53.57 -46.01
C ARG A 101 -16.71 -52.28 -46.77
N GLU A 102 -17.78 -52.27 -47.55
CA GLU A 102 -18.14 -51.12 -48.40
C GLU A 102 -19.35 -50.32 -47.90
N LYS A 103 -20.12 -50.86 -46.94
CA LYS A 103 -21.20 -50.11 -46.26
C LYS A 103 -20.75 -49.34 -45.01
N GLU A 104 -19.57 -49.64 -44.47
CA GLU A 104 -19.00 -48.94 -43.30
C GLU A 104 -18.22 -47.69 -43.70
N LYS A 105 -17.54 -47.71 -44.85
CA LYS A 105 -16.85 -46.52 -45.41
C LYS A 105 -17.80 -45.42 -45.91
N ARG A 106 -19.06 -45.75 -46.23
CA ARG A 106 -20.08 -44.76 -46.63
C ARG A 106 -20.85 -44.14 -45.46
N ARG A 107 -20.70 -44.65 -44.23
CA ARG A 107 -21.38 -44.11 -43.05
C ARG A 107 -20.56 -43.03 -42.31
N CYS A 108 -19.24 -42.96 -42.54
CA CYS A 108 -18.38 -41.87 -42.04
C CYS A 108 -18.30 -40.65 -42.96
N ALA A 109 -18.85 -40.70 -44.18
CA ALA A 109 -18.73 -39.61 -45.15
C ALA A 109 -19.91 -38.61 -45.15
N LEU A 110 -20.83 -38.70 -44.18
CA LEU A 110 -21.98 -37.80 -44.01
C LEU A 110 -22.10 -37.39 -42.52
N SER A 111 -21.05 -36.76 -42.00
CA SER A 111 -21.15 -35.83 -40.86
C SER A 111 -20.32 -34.57 -41.15
N SER A 112 -20.53 -34.00 -42.34
CA SER A 112 -20.09 -32.65 -42.63
C SER A 112 -20.91 -31.68 -41.77
N GLY A 113 -20.28 -31.10 -40.75
CA GLY A 113 -20.69 -29.79 -40.24
C GLY A 113 -21.13 -29.65 -38.78
N GLN A 114 -20.66 -30.50 -37.85
CA GLN A 114 -20.64 -30.10 -36.43
C GLN A 114 -19.21 -29.97 -35.95
N MET A 115 -18.67 -28.76 -36.07
CA MET A 115 -17.50 -28.34 -35.33
C MET A 115 -17.87 -28.49 -33.84
N GLN A 116 -17.37 -29.54 -33.17
CA GLN A 116 -17.54 -29.70 -31.73
C GLN A 116 -17.03 -28.42 -31.07
N ARG A 117 -17.96 -27.60 -30.54
CA ARG A 117 -17.61 -26.46 -29.70
C ARG A 117 -16.98 -27.02 -28.43
N VAL A 118 -15.64 -27.05 -28.39
CA VAL A 118 -14.86 -27.44 -27.21
C VAL A 118 -14.95 -26.34 -26.14
N LEU A 119 -15.16 -25.10 -26.54
CA LEU A 119 -15.20 -23.93 -25.65
C LEU A 119 -16.62 -23.39 -25.51
N LYS A 120 -16.86 -22.68 -24.38
CA LYS A 120 -18.11 -21.95 -24.11
C LYS A 120 -18.33 -20.83 -25.14
N ASP A 121 -19.57 -20.40 -25.30
CA ASP A 121 -19.98 -19.48 -26.37
C ASP A 121 -19.27 -18.11 -26.35
N ASP A 122 -18.80 -17.64 -25.20
CA ASP A 122 -18.06 -16.38 -25.06
C ASP A 122 -16.53 -16.54 -25.00
N ALA A 123 -16.01 -17.76 -25.22
CA ALA A 123 -14.59 -18.02 -25.12
C ALA A 123 -13.83 -17.60 -26.39
N ILE A 124 -12.76 -16.84 -26.20
CA ILE A 124 -11.86 -16.40 -27.27
C ILE A 124 -10.62 -17.32 -27.26
N GLU A 125 -10.28 -17.88 -28.42
CA GLU A 125 -9.11 -18.75 -28.58
C GLU A 125 -8.13 -18.15 -29.58
N GLU A 126 -6.95 -17.75 -29.10
CA GLU A 126 -5.84 -17.33 -29.94
C GLU A 126 -4.78 -18.44 -30.01
N LYS A 127 -4.35 -18.83 -31.22
CA LYS A 127 -3.38 -19.92 -31.43
C LYS A 127 -2.10 -19.45 -32.11
N GLY A 128 -1.00 -20.07 -31.69
CA GLY A 128 0.29 -20.02 -32.37
C GLY A 128 0.79 -18.60 -32.62
N GLU A 129 0.95 -18.25 -33.89
CA GLU A 129 1.45 -16.93 -34.31
C GLU A 129 0.55 -15.77 -33.88
N ARG A 130 -0.78 -15.94 -33.92
CA ARG A 130 -1.71 -14.86 -33.53
C ARG A 130 -1.60 -14.53 -32.05
N ALA A 131 -1.51 -15.53 -31.18
CA ALA A 131 -1.31 -15.34 -29.75
C ALA A 131 0.02 -14.66 -29.44
N ARG A 132 1.09 -15.00 -30.18
CA ARG A 132 2.40 -14.35 -30.05
C ARG A 132 2.33 -12.88 -30.47
N LEU A 133 1.74 -12.58 -31.62
CA LEU A 133 1.58 -11.21 -32.11
C LEU A 133 0.73 -10.36 -31.16
N ALA A 134 -0.39 -10.88 -30.67
CA ALA A 134 -1.22 -10.19 -29.68
C ALA A 134 -0.42 -9.84 -28.41
N SER A 135 0.44 -10.76 -27.95
CA SER A 135 1.31 -10.53 -26.79
C SER A 135 2.37 -9.46 -27.06
N PHE A 136 3.03 -9.49 -28.22
CA PHE A 136 4.03 -8.48 -28.60
C PHE A 136 3.39 -7.09 -28.73
N VAL A 137 2.27 -6.98 -29.43
CA VAL A 137 1.57 -5.70 -29.63
C VAL A 137 1.13 -5.11 -28.29
N ALA A 138 0.58 -5.92 -27.39
CA ALA A 138 0.18 -5.44 -26.07
C ALA A 138 1.37 -4.95 -25.23
N ALA A 139 2.47 -5.71 -25.23
CA ALA A 139 3.69 -5.32 -24.51
C ALA A 139 4.29 -4.02 -25.07
N MET A 140 4.36 -3.89 -26.40
CA MET A 140 4.85 -2.67 -27.06
C MET A 140 3.95 -1.47 -26.79
N ALA A 141 2.63 -1.64 -26.75
CA ALA A 141 1.71 -0.56 -26.44
C ALA A 141 1.92 0.00 -25.02
N VAL A 142 2.10 -0.87 -24.02
CA VAL A 142 2.42 -0.47 -22.64
C VAL A 142 3.77 0.24 -22.58
N GLN A 143 4.75 -0.29 -23.30
CA GLN A 143 6.08 0.28 -23.38
C GLN A 143 6.08 1.68 -23.98
N ASP A 144 5.42 1.86 -25.13
CA ASP A 144 5.36 3.14 -25.84
C ASP A 144 4.61 4.22 -25.04
N LEU A 145 3.64 3.81 -24.20
CA LEU A 145 2.98 4.70 -23.24
C LEU A 145 3.95 5.25 -22.19
N LEU A 146 4.85 4.41 -21.67
CA LEU A 146 5.80 4.76 -20.61
C LEU A 146 7.12 5.38 -21.10
N LYS A 147 7.53 5.16 -22.37
CA LYS A 147 8.79 5.72 -22.91
C LYS A 147 8.95 7.21 -22.68
N THR A 148 7.85 7.95 -22.74
CA THR A 148 7.83 9.41 -22.57
C THR A 148 8.05 9.89 -21.13
N THR A 149 7.96 9.00 -20.12
CA THR A 149 8.24 9.35 -18.72
C THR A 149 9.69 9.04 -18.32
N LEU A 150 10.44 8.30 -19.14
CA LEU A 150 11.80 7.88 -18.82
C LEU A 150 12.83 9.00 -19.02
N GLY A 151 13.69 9.20 -18.02
CA GLY A 151 14.84 10.11 -18.07
C GLY A 151 14.59 11.49 -17.43
N PRO A 152 15.63 12.33 -17.30
CA PRO A 152 15.53 13.63 -16.60
C PRO A 152 14.68 14.67 -17.35
N LYS A 153 14.38 14.42 -18.62
CA LYS A 153 13.45 15.23 -19.44
C LYS A 153 12.14 14.47 -19.72
N GLY A 154 11.85 13.44 -18.91
CA GLY A 154 10.58 12.72 -18.95
C GLY A 154 9.42 13.63 -18.59
N MET A 155 8.26 13.35 -19.16
CA MET A 155 7.03 14.09 -18.93
C MET A 155 6.05 13.29 -18.08
N ASP A 156 5.39 13.96 -17.15
CA ASP A 156 4.39 13.32 -16.28
C ASP A 156 3.10 12.99 -17.02
N LYS A 157 2.37 12.01 -16.51
CA LYS A 157 1.06 11.60 -17.03
C LYS A 157 -0.05 12.05 -16.08
N ILE A 158 -1.10 12.60 -16.67
CA ILE A 158 -2.34 12.92 -15.97
C ILE A 158 -3.23 11.68 -16.00
N LEU A 159 -3.55 11.18 -14.82
CA LEU A 159 -4.43 10.04 -14.60
C LEU A 159 -5.73 10.57 -14.00
N GLN A 160 -6.84 10.24 -14.62
CA GLN A 160 -8.16 10.56 -14.09
C GLN A 160 -8.87 9.26 -13.73
N SER A 161 -9.19 9.10 -12.44
CA SER A 161 -9.98 7.95 -12.01
C SER A 161 -11.42 8.08 -12.51
N THR A 162 -11.98 6.97 -12.98
CA THR A 162 -13.38 6.86 -13.40
C THR A 162 -14.35 6.70 -12.22
N GLY A 163 -13.83 6.67 -10.98
CA GLY A 163 -14.61 6.54 -9.75
C GLY A 163 -15.42 7.79 -9.37
N ARG A 164 -16.25 7.65 -8.33
CA ARG A 164 -17.19 8.70 -7.83
C ARG A 164 -16.52 9.99 -7.32
N GLY A 165 -15.20 10.01 -7.16
CA GLY A 165 -14.41 11.22 -6.97
C GLY A 165 -13.51 11.39 -8.18
N GLN A 166 -13.64 12.51 -8.90
CA GLN A 166 -12.76 12.90 -9.99
C GLN A 166 -11.36 13.26 -9.45
N ASN A 167 -10.68 12.29 -8.86
CA ASN A 167 -9.33 12.46 -8.39
C ASN A 167 -8.41 12.43 -9.62
N ILE A 168 -7.82 13.59 -9.87
CA ILE A 168 -6.79 13.77 -10.88
C ILE A 168 -5.46 13.56 -10.17
N THR A 169 -4.68 12.60 -10.66
CA THR A 169 -3.31 12.33 -10.19
C THR A 169 -2.36 12.66 -11.33
N VAL A 170 -1.32 13.43 -11.05
CA VAL A 170 -0.22 13.65 -11.99
C VAL A 170 1.00 12.97 -11.43
N THR A 171 1.59 12.07 -12.21
CA THR A 171 2.73 11.29 -11.74
C THR A 171 3.68 10.92 -12.87
N ASN A 172 4.95 10.79 -12.53
CA ASN A 172 6.00 10.24 -13.37
C ASN A 172 6.18 8.72 -13.15
N ASP A 173 5.72 8.20 -12.01
CA ASP A 173 6.01 6.84 -11.60
C ASP A 173 5.28 5.81 -12.47
N GLY A 174 6.08 4.96 -13.13
CA GLY A 174 5.58 3.93 -14.05
C GLY A 174 4.66 2.94 -13.36
N ALA A 175 4.95 2.53 -12.12
CA ALA A 175 4.12 1.58 -11.40
C ALA A 175 2.74 2.17 -11.09
N THR A 176 2.68 3.42 -10.62
CA THR A 176 1.42 4.13 -10.34
C THR A 176 0.59 4.37 -11.60
N ILE A 177 1.24 4.71 -12.72
CA ILE A 177 0.58 4.84 -14.03
C ILE A 177 -0.07 3.51 -14.42
N LEU A 178 0.71 2.44 -14.41
CA LEU A 178 0.24 1.11 -14.84
C LEU A 178 -0.83 0.52 -13.93
N LYS A 179 -0.73 0.72 -12.60
CA LYS A 179 -1.75 0.29 -11.62
C LYS A 179 -3.11 0.97 -11.85
N SER A 180 -3.10 2.19 -12.41
CA SER A 180 -4.31 2.97 -12.64
C SER A 180 -5.01 2.65 -13.97
N LEU A 181 -4.31 2.02 -14.91
CA LEU A 181 -4.83 1.69 -16.23
C LEU A 181 -5.63 0.39 -16.20
N HIS A 182 -6.84 0.41 -16.77
CA HIS A 182 -7.66 -0.78 -16.95
C HIS A 182 -7.24 -1.47 -18.25
N ILE A 183 -6.42 -2.53 -18.13
CA ILE A 183 -5.90 -3.28 -19.29
C ILE A 183 -6.42 -4.71 -19.25
N ASP A 184 -6.99 -5.17 -20.37
CA ASP A 184 -7.52 -6.54 -20.49
C ASP A 184 -6.47 -7.55 -20.93
N SER A 185 -5.49 -7.13 -21.73
CA SER A 185 -4.47 -8.02 -22.29
C SER A 185 -3.62 -8.70 -21.21
N PRO A 186 -3.49 -10.04 -21.24
CA PRO A 186 -2.71 -10.77 -20.23
C PRO A 186 -1.22 -10.47 -20.30
N ALA A 187 -0.65 -10.28 -21.50
CA ALA A 187 0.77 -9.95 -21.66
C ALA A 187 1.11 -8.59 -21.04
N ALA A 188 0.20 -7.62 -21.15
CA ALA A 188 0.34 -6.33 -20.51
C ALA A 188 0.25 -6.44 -18.99
N LYS A 189 -0.68 -7.23 -18.43
CA LYS A 189 -0.79 -7.47 -16.98
C LYS A 189 0.51 -8.00 -16.38
N VAL A 190 1.20 -8.91 -17.09
CA VAL A 190 2.52 -9.39 -16.65
C VAL A 190 3.54 -8.25 -16.54
N LEU A 191 3.54 -7.27 -17.45
CA LEU A 191 4.41 -6.09 -17.34
C LEU A 191 4.03 -5.17 -16.17
N ILE A 192 2.73 -5.03 -15.89
CA ILE A 192 2.24 -4.27 -14.72
C ILE A 192 2.74 -4.93 -13.43
N ASP A 193 2.65 -6.25 -13.33
CA ASP A 193 3.12 -7.01 -12.18
C ASP A 193 4.65 -6.91 -12.02
N ILE A 194 5.42 -6.96 -13.12
CA ILE A 194 6.88 -6.72 -13.08
C ILE A 194 7.20 -5.33 -12.54
N SER A 195 6.49 -4.30 -13.02
CA SER A 195 6.67 -2.93 -12.53
C SER A 195 6.33 -2.80 -11.05
N LYS A 196 5.32 -3.52 -10.57
CA LYS A 196 4.92 -3.53 -9.16
C LYS A 196 5.95 -4.25 -8.29
N VAL A 197 6.47 -5.39 -8.72
CA VAL A 197 7.52 -6.10 -7.97
C VAL A 197 8.79 -5.25 -7.86
N GLN A 198 9.14 -4.51 -8.92
CA GLN A 198 10.27 -3.57 -8.88
C GLN A 198 10.05 -2.41 -7.89
N ASP A 199 8.83 -1.89 -7.84
CA ASP A 199 8.40 -0.85 -6.89
C ASP A 199 8.49 -1.37 -5.44
N ASP A 200 8.02 -2.59 -5.18
CA ASP A 200 8.02 -3.18 -3.84
C ASP A 200 9.43 -3.56 -3.33
N GLU A 201 10.33 -4.03 -4.21
CA GLU A 201 11.68 -4.49 -3.83
C GLU A 201 12.73 -3.37 -3.76
N VAL A 202 12.67 -2.40 -4.68
CA VAL A 202 13.69 -1.34 -4.83
C VAL A 202 13.10 0.07 -4.67
N GLY A 203 11.83 0.27 -5.04
CA GLY A 203 11.17 1.59 -5.00
C GLY A 203 11.58 2.55 -6.11
N ASP A 204 12.45 2.13 -7.04
CA ASP A 204 12.84 2.89 -8.23
C ASP A 204 13.07 1.96 -9.43
N GLY A 205 13.11 2.53 -10.64
CA GLY A 205 13.31 1.80 -11.89
C GLY A 205 12.03 1.16 -12.44
N THR A 206 10.86 1.54 -11.94
CA THR A 206 9.54 1.05 -12.36
C THR A 206 9.31 1.25 -13.86
N THR A 207 9.65 2.43 -14.38
CA THR A 207 9.57 2.74 -15.82
C THR A 207 10.65 2.00 -16.60
N SER A 208 11.89 1.98 -16.10
CA SER A 208 13.05 1.38 -16.77
C SER A 208 12.87 -0.11 -17.02
N VAL A 209 12.35 -0.85 -16.04
CA VAL A 209 12.15 -2.30 -16.17
C VAL A 209 11.12 -2.64 -17.26
N VAL A 210 10.04 -1.86 -17.35
CA VAL A 210 9.00 -2.07 -18.37
C VAL A 210 9.50 -1.69 -19.75
N VAL A 211 10.24 -0.58 -19.87
CA VAL A 211 10.81 -0.15 -21.15
C VAL A 211 11.83 -1.17 -21.67
N LEU A 212 12.69 -1.70 -20.78
CA LEU A 212 13.66 -2.74 -21.12
C LEU A 212 12.97 -4.05 -21.54
N ALA A 213 11.97 -4.50 -20.77
CA ALA A 213 11.20 -5.69 -21.12
C ALA A 213 10.48 -5.55 -22.46
N GLY A 214 9.90 -4.39 -22.74
CA GLY A 214 9.26 -4.10 -24.02
C GLY A 214 10.24 -4.09 -25.21
N GLU A 215 11.42 -3.48 -25.07
CA GLU A 215 12.44 -3.54 -26.14
C GLU A 215 12.97 -4.96 -26.38
N LEU A 216 13.17 -5.76 -25.32
CA LEU A 216 13.56 -7.16 -25.47
C LEU A 216 12.49 -7.97 -26.22
N LEU A 217 11.21 -7.70 -25.97
CA LEU A 217 10.11 -8.33 -26.70
C LEU A 217 10.05 -7.87 -28.16
N ARG A 218 10.34 -6.60 -28.43
CA ARG A 218 10.42 -6.06 -29.80
C ARG A 218 11.57 -6.69 -30.61
N GLU A 219 12.74 -6.89 -30.00
CA GLU A 219 13.85 -7.61 -30.65
C GLU A 219 13.53 -9.11 -30.81
N ALA A 220 12.84 -9.72 -29.84
CA ALA A 220 12.39 -11.09 -29.94
C ALA A 220 11.37 -11.29 -31.08
N GLU A 221 10.50 -10.31 -31.36
CA GLU A 221 9.59 -10.33 -32.51
C GLU A 221 10.38 -10.40 -33.83
N LYS A 222 11.44 -9.60 -33.98
CA LYS A 222 12.30 -9.65 -35.19
C LYS A 222 12.93 -11.02 -35.39
N LEU A 223 13.45 -11.62 -34.32
CA LEU A 223 14.04 -12.97 -34.36
C LEU A 223 12.99 -14.05 -34.65
N ALA A 224 11.78 -13.90 -34.12
CA ALA A 224 10.67 -14.79 -34.42
C ALA A 224 10.25 -14.69 -35.90
N ASN A 225 10.26 -13.47 -36.46
CA ASN A 225 9.99 -13.24 -37.89
C ASN A 225 11.07 -13.86 -38.79
N MET A 226 12.32 -13.97 -38.30
CA MET A 226 13.39 -14.74 -38.95
C MET A 226 13.24 -16.26 -38.79
N LYS A 227 12.12 -16.75 -38.27
CA LYS A 227 11.81 -18.16 -38.04
C LYS A 227 12.73 -18.86 -37.02
N ILE A 228 13.33 -18.11 -36.10
CA ILE A 228 14.07 -18.69 -34.98
C ILE A 228 13.07 -19.21 -33.95
N HIS A 229 13.28 -20.42 -33.46
CA HIS A 229 12.40 -21.01 -32.46
C HIS A 229 12.45 -20.24 -31.13
N ALA A 230 11.29 -19.92 -30.55
CA ALA A 230 11.19 -19.10 -29.33
C ALA A 230 12.03 -19.65 -28.16
N MET A 231 12.11 -20.97 -28.02
CA MET A 231 12.92 -21.60 -26.96
C MET A 231 14.42 -21.30 -27.09
N THR A 232 14.92 -21.17 -28.33
CA THR A 232 16.32 -20.81 -28.59
C THR A 232 16.58 -19.35 -28.23
N ILE A 233 15.62 -18.46 -28.50
CA ILE A 233 15.70 -17.04 -28.11
C ILE A 233 15.76 -16.93 -26.58
N ILE A 234 14.90 -17.66 -25.86
CA ILE A 234 14.88 -17.69 -24.39
C ILE A 234 16.22 -18.18 -23.84
N ALA A 235 16.79 -19.25 -24.40
CA ALA A 235 18.09 -19.75 -23.98
C ALA A 235 19.20 -18.71 -24.18
N GLY A 236 19.21 -18.02 -25.33
CA GLY A 236 20.16 -16.94 -25.61
C GLY A 236 20.03 -15.76 -24.64
N TYR A 237 18.80 -15.32 -24.35
CA TYR A 237 18.56 -14.23 -23.38
C TYR A 237 18.97 -14.58 -21.96
N ARG A 238 18.80 -15.85 -21.52
CA ARG A 238 19.30 -16.29 -20.21
C ARG A 238 20.82 -16.17 -20.11
N MET A 239 21.54 -16.65 -21.12
CA MET A 239 23.00 -16.53 -21.18
C MET A 239 23.46 -15.08 -21.22
N ALA A 240 22.77 -14.23 -22.00
CA ALA A 240 23.07 -12.81 -22.09
C ALA A 240 22.83 -12.08 -20.76
N ALA A 241 21.74 -12.39 -20.05
CA ALA A 241 21.42 -11.81 -18.76
C ALA A 241 22.46 -12.15 -17.69
N GLU A 242 22.93 -13.39 -17.64
CA GLU A 242 24.02 -13.81 -16.74
C GLU A 242 25.32 -13.05 -17.04
N CYS A 243 25.69 -12.94 -18.31
CA CYS A 243 26.87 -12.18 -18.74
C CYS A 243 26.77 -10.70 -18.35
N ALA A 244 25.62 -10.07 -18.61
CA ALA A 244 25.38 -8.67 -18.26
C ALA A 244 25.45 -8.43 -16.74
N ARG A 245 24.85 -9.33 -15.95
CA ARG A 245 24.91 -9.26 -14.48
C ARG A 245 26.35 -9.39 -13.97
N ASN A 246 27.12 -10.32 -14.51
CA ASN A 246 28.51 -10.52 -14.11
C ASN A 246 29.38 -9.30 -14.47
N ALA A 247 29.17 -8.71 -15.66
CA ALA A 247 29.86 -7.50 -16.06
C ALA A 247 29.52 -6.29 -15.17
N LEU A 248 28.27 -6.21 -14.69
CA LEU A 248 27.86 -5.18 -13.74
C LEU A 248 28.57 -5.37 -12.39
N LEU A 249 28.55 -6.58 -11.83
CA LEU A 249 29.20 -6.89 -10.55
C LEU A 249 30.71 -6.62 -10.56
N GLN A 250 31.38 -6.83 -11.70
CA GLN A 250 32.80 -6.53 -11.86
C GLN A 250 33.13 -5.03 -11.88
N ARG A 251 32.14 -4.17 -12.17
CA ARG A 251 32.31 -2.72 -12.28
C ARG A 251 31.74 -1.94 -11.09
N THR A 252 30.98 -2.59 -10.21
CA THR A 252 30.44 -1.95 -9.02
C THR A 252 31.56 -1.60 -8.04
N MET A 253 31.55 -0.37 -7.55
CA MET A 253 32.43 0.10 -6.48
C MET A 253 31.61 0.24 -5.19
N ASP A 254 32.14 -0.24 -4.08
CA ASP A 254 31.53 -0.11 -2.75
C ASP A 254 32.36 0.85 -1.90
N ASN A 255 31.71 1.89 -1.36
CA ASN A 255 32.32 2.93 -0.54
C ASN A 255 31.86 2.91 0.92
N LYS A 256 31.38 1.77 1.42
CA LYS A 256 30.84 1.60 2.78
C LYS A 256 31.79 2.01 3.91
N GLU A 257 33.10 1.88 3.73
CA GLU A 257 34.09 2.10 4.79
C GLU A 257 34.29 3.59 5.13
N ASN A 258 34.10 4.48 4.15
CA ASN A 258 34.34 5.90 4.28
C ASN A 258 33.00 6.65 4.38
N ALA A 259 32.65 7.10 5.58
CA ALA A 259 31.36 7.75 5.86
C ALA A 259 31.11 9.01 5.01
N ASP A 260 32.14 9.83 4.79
CA ASP A 260 32.00 11.09 4.03
C ASP A 260 31.75 10.83 2.54
N THR A 261 32.52 9.90 1.94
CA THR A 261 32.31 9.51 0.54
C THR A 261 30.99 8.78 0.37
N PHE A 262 30.62 7.92 1.33
CA PHE A 262 29.34 7.22 1.32
C PHE A 262 28.15 8.18 1.35
N ARG A 263 28.20 9.22 2.19
CA ARG A 263 27.16 10.28 2.20
C ARG A 263 27.11 11.00 0.86
N SER A 264 28.26 11.33 0.26
CA SER A 264 28.29 11.99 -1.04
C SER A 264 27.71 11.12 -2.17
N ASP A 265 27.94 9.80 -2.13
CA ASP A 265 27.37 8.86 -3.09
C ASP A 265 25.86 8.72 -2.92
N LEU A 266 25.36 8.63 -1.68
CA LEU A 266 23.93 8.64 -1.40
C LEU A 266 23.25 9.91 -1.91
N MET A 267 23.92 11.06 -1.76
CA MET A 267 23.44 12.33 -2.30
C MET A 267 23.36 12.29 -3.83
N ASN A 268 24.39 11.76 -4.50
CA ASN A 268 24.40 11.61 -5.96
C ASN A 268 23.29 10.68 -6.46
N ILE A 269 23.02 9.58 -5.73
CA ILE A 269 21.91 8.67 -6.03
C ILE A 269 20.59 9.42 -5.92
N ALA A 270 20.32 10.08 -4.79
CA ALA A 270 19.09 10.83 -4.57
C ALA A 270 18.89 11.97 -5.59
N MET A 271 19.95 12.71 -5.94
CA MET A 271 19.87 13.75 -6.97
C MET A 271 19.52 13.18 -8.34
N THR A 272 20.03 11.99 -8.66
CA THR A 272 19.76 11.33 -9.95
C THR A 272 18.31 10.83 -10.01
N THR A 273 17.81 10.21 -8.95
CA THR A 273 16.43 9.67 -8.90
C THR A 273 15.37 10.77 -8.87
N LEU A 274 15.67 11.93 -8.28
CA LEU A 274 14.76 13.08 -8.24
C LEU A 274 14.72 13.88 -9.55
N SER A 275 15.71 13.70 -10.43
CA SER A 275 15.88 14.53 -11.62
C SER A 275 14.76 14.42 -12.66
N SER A 276 14.04 13.30 -12.70
CA SER A 276 12.90 13.10 -13.61
C SER A 276 11.55 13.56 -13.04
N LYS A 277 11.52 14.00 -11.78
CA LYS A 277 10.29 14.37 -11.07
C LYS A 277 10.09 15.89 -11.05
N ILE A 278 8.92 16.34 -10.60
CA ILE A 278 8.57 17.76 -10.38
C ILE A 278 9.61 18.46 -9.47
N LEU A 279 10.25 17.68 -8.59
CA LEU A 279 11.29 18.12 -7.66
C LEU A 279 12.64 18.46 -8.33
N SER A 280 12.77 18.31 -9.65
CA SER A 280 14.02 18.53 -10.40
C SER A 280 14.62 19.93 -10.23
N HIS A 281 13.80 20.96 -10.01
CA HIS A 281 14.24 22.33 -9.77
C HIS A 281 14.97 22.52 -8.44
N ASP A 282 14.59 21.75 -7.41
CA ASP A 282 15.09 21.86 -6.04
C ASP A 282 15.67 20.51 -5.57
N LYS A 283 16.24 19.74 -6.51
CA LYS A 283 16.67 18.37 -6.28
C LYS A 283 17.79 18.28 -5.23
N GLU A 284 18.68 19.26 -5.15
CA GLU A 284 19.74 19.28 -4.14
C GLU A 284 19.15 19.34 -2.73
N TYR A 285 18.15 20.21 -2.54
CA TYR A 285 17.49 20.36 -1.24
C TYR A 285 16.74 19.09 -0.81
N PHE A 286 15.95 18.51 -1.71
CA PHE A 286 15.21 17.28 -1.42
C PHE A 286 16.11 16.05 -1.28
N ALA A 287 17.25 16.01 -1.99
CA ALA A 287 18.24 14.97 -1.82
C ALA A 287 18.87 15.02 -0.43
N GLU A 288 19.19 16.21 0.09
CA GLU A 288 19.72 16.36 1.45
C GLU A 288 18.70 15.88 2.50
N LEU A 289 17.43 16.30 2.37
CA LEU A 289 16.34 15.85 3.25
C LEU A 289 16.19 14.33 3.26
N ALA A 290 16.24 13.69 2.08
CA ALA A 290 16.11 12.24 1.96
C ALA A 290 17.29 11.51 2.60
N VAL A 291 18.51 11.96 2.34
CA VAL A 291 19.74 11.36 2.89
C VAL A 291 19.77 11.51 4.41
N ASP A 292 19.41 12.68 4.94
CA ASP A 292 19.35 12.91 6.39
C ASP A 292 18.27 12.07 7.07
N ALA A 293 17.09 11.94 6.46
CA ALA A 293 16.03 11.08 6.97
C ALA A 293 16.46 9.61 7.03
N VAL A 294 17.14 9.11 5.99
CA VAL A 294 17.63 7.72 5.94
C VAL A 294 18.78 7.49 6.92
N LEU A 295 19.71 8.43 7.06
CA LEU A 295 20.82 8.30 8.02
C LEU A 295 20.31 8.31 9.47
N ARG A 296 19.22 9.01 9.78
CA ARG A 296 18.57 8.99 11.11
C ARG A 296 18.06 7.60 11.50
N LEU A 297 17.69 6.75 10.53
CA LEU A 297 17.21 5.37 10.79
C LEU A 297 18.29 4.42 11.30
N LYS A 298 19.58 4.81 11.27
CA LYS A 298 20.72 4.02 11.81
C LYS A 298 20.75 2.55 11.34
N GLY A 299 20.36 2.30 10.10
CA GLY A 299 20.42 0.97 9.47
C GLY A 299 19.12 0.17 9.53
N SER A 300 18.03 0.71 10.11
CA SER A 300 16.70 0.14 9.88
C SER A 300 16.28 0.37 8.43
N THR A 301 15.85 -0.70 7.75
CA THR A 301 15.30 -0.62 6.37
C THR A 301 13.80 -0.35 6.35
N ASN A 302 13.15 -0.17 7.51
CA ASN A 302 11.73 0.09 7.55
C ASN A 302 11.43 1.55 7.21
N LEU A 303 10.91 1.80 6.01
CA LEU A 303 10.48 3.12 5.54
C LEU A 303 9.26 3.64 6.30
N GLU A 304 8.47 2.77 6.95
CA GLU A 304 7.31 3.18 7.75
C GLU A 304 7.71 4.05 8.94
N ALA A 305 8.97 3.99 9.40
CA ALA A 305 9.48 4.87 10.44
C ALA A 305 9.64 6.34 9.98
N ILE A 306 9.65 6.60 8.66
CA ILE A 306 9.64 7.95 8.09
C ILE A 306 8.18 8.34 7.82
N GLN A 307 7.67 9.30 8.59
CA GLN A 307 6.34 9.85 8.34
C GLN A 307 6.41 11.00 7.34
N ILE A 308 5.61 10.91 6.28
CA ILE A 308 5.48 12.00 5.29
C ILE A 308 4.15 12.72 5.54
N LEU A 309 4.22 13.96 6.03
CA LEU A 309 3.06 14.83 6.24
C LEU A 309 2.93 15.81 5.08
N LYS A 310 1.83 15.71 4.33
CA LYS A 310 1.55 16.59 3.19
C LYS A 310 0.60 17.69 3.63
N LYS A 311 1.10 18.93 3.76
CA LYS A 311 0.28 20.08 4.17
C LYS A 311 0.29 21.13 3.05
N PRO A 312 -0.88 21.49 2.48
CA PRO A 312 -0.94 22.47 1.40
C PRO A 312 -0.54 23.86 1.88
N GLY A 313 -0.08 24.67 0.94
CA GLY A 313 0.36 26.04 1.15
C GLY A 313 1.89 26.17 1.09
N GLY A 314 2.34 27.37 0.72
CA GLY A 314 3.76 27.67 0.51
C GLY A 314 4.31 27.12 -0.81
N SER A 315 5.63 27.17 -0.92
CA SER A 315 6.41 26.60 -2.02
C SER A 315 6.93 25.20 -1.67
N LEU A 316 7.43 24.46 -2.66
CA LEU A 316 8.07 23.15 -2.42
C LEU A 316 9.31 23.27 -1.52
N ARG A 317 10.06 24.39 -1.62
CA ARG A 317 11.22 24.68 -0.78
C ARG A 317 10.90 24.88 0.69
N ASP A 318 9.65 25.16 1.03
CA ASP A 318 9.22 25.31 2.43
C ASP A 318 9.02 23.94 3.12
N SER A 319 9.21 22.84 2.39
CA SER A 319 9.22 21.49 2.96
C SER A 319 10.45 21.29 3.84
N PHE A 320 10.35 20.56 4.95
CA PHE A 320 11.51 20.35 5.81
C PHE A 320 11.44 19.02 6.55
N LEU A 321 12.60 18.56 7.02
CA LEU A 321 12.73 17.44 7.95
C LEU A 321 12.63 18.00 9.37
N ALA A 322 11.64 17.56 10.14
CA ALA A 322 11.45 18.03 11.50
C ALA A 322 12.57 17.53 12.42
N ASP A 323 13.03 18.38 13.34
CA ASP A 323 14.01 18.02 14.36
C ASP A 323 13.32 17.32 15.54
N GLY A 324 13.07 16.03 15.32
CA GLY A 324 12.34 15.14 16.21
C GLY A 324 11.17 14.51 15.46
N PHE A 325 9.95 14.70 15.96
CA PHE A 325 8.76 14.07 15.39
C PHE A 325 7.55 15.01 15.43
N ILE A 326 6.74 14.99 14.38
CA ILE A 326 5.49 15.75 14.32
C ILE A 326 4.32 14.79 14.20
N LEU A 327 3.34 14.96 15.09
CA LEU A 327 2.10 14.20 15.09
C LEU A 327 0.94 15.08 14.62
N ASP A 328 0.16 14.59 13.65
CA ASP A 328 -1.03 15.27 13.11
C ASP A 328 -2.24 15.11 14.05
N LYS A 329 -2.12 15.71 15.24
CA LYS A 329 -3.15 15.74 16.29
C LYS A 329 -3.19 17.09 16.97
N LYS A 330 -4.31 17.34 17.64
CA LYS A 330 -4.57 18.55 18.41
C LYS A 330 -4.55 18.21 19.90
N ILE A 331 -4.17 19.18 20.70
CA ILE A 331 -4.19 19.06 22.15
C ILE A 331 -5.63 19.24 22.65
N GLY A 332 -6.01 18.47 23.68
CA GLY A 332 -7.31 18.56 24.34
C GLY A 332 -7.56 19.92 25.02
N LEU A 333 -8.81 20.18 25.38
CA LEU A 333 -9.18 21.44 26.03
C LEU A 333 -8.69 21.47 27.49
N GLY A 334 -8.12 22.59 27.92
CA GLY A 334 -7.65 22.78 29.30
C GLY A 334 -6.26 22.20 29.61
N GLN A 335 -5.59 21.60 28.62
CA GLN A 335 -4.25 21.02 28.77
C GLN A 335 -3.14 22.03 28.40
N PRO A 336 -1.91 21.86 28.95
CA PRO A 336 -0.78 22.73 28.62
C PRO A 336 -0.38 22.57 27.15
N LYS A 337 -0.30 23.69 26.41
CA LYS A 337 0.10 23.70 24.99
C LYS A 337 1.60 23.46 24.75
N ARG A 338 2.40 23.65 25.80
CA ARG A 338 3.84 23.44 25.78
C ARG A 338 4.28 22.79 27.09
N ILE A 339 5.08 21.73 26.98
CA ILE A 339 5.68 21.00 28.09
C ILE A 339 7.18 20.96 27.89
N GLU A 340 7.94 21.22 28.95
CA GLU A 340 9.39 21.07 29.00
C GLU A 340 9.76 19.80 29.81
N ASN A 341 10.83 19.12 29.41
CA ASN A 341 11.29 17.85 29.98
C ASN A 341 10.16 16.83 30.12
N ALA A 342 9.53 16.50 28.99
CA ALA A 342 8.40 15.61 28.93
C ALA A 342 8.82 14.17 29.23
N LYS A 343 8.16 13.58 30.22
CA LYS A 343 8.11 12.12 30.45
C LYS A 343 6.83 11.60 29.81
N ILE A 344 6.99 10.77 28.79
CA ILE A 344 5.92 10.32 27.90
C ILE A 344 5.61 8.86 28.22
N LEU A 345 4.35 8.56 28.49
CA LEU A 345 3.87 7.18 28.53
C LEU A 345 3.10 6.89 27.25
N VAL A 346 3.59 5.92 26.50
CA VAL A 346 2.94 5.44 25.29
C VAL A 346 2.13 4.20 25.64
N ALA A 347 0.83 4.22 25.36
CA ALA A 347 -0.07 3.16 25.78
C ALA A 347 -1.04 2.69 24.69
N ASN A 348 -1.49 1.45 24.84
CA ASN A 348 -2.57 0.86 24.05
C ASN A 348 -3.65 0.28 24.96
N THR A 349 -4.47 1.15 25.56
CA THR A 349 -5.56 0.72 26.43
C THR A 349 -6.85 1.48 26.18
N ALA A 350 -7.99 0.83 26.44
CA ALA A 350 -9.29 1.47 26.32
C ALA A 350 -9.52 2.49 27.45
N MET A 351 -9.88 3.72 27.07
CA MET A 351 -10.17 4.84 27.99
C MET A 351 -11.60 5.36 27.78
N ASP A 352 -12.53 4.42 27.59
CA ASP A 352 -13.97 4.67 27.43
C ASP A 352 -14.74 3.90 28.51
N THR A 353 -14.93 2.60 28.27
CA THR A 353 -15.62 1.69 29.17
C THR A 353 -14.74 0.48 29.43
N ASP A 354 -14.47 0.20 30.70
CA ASP A 354 -13.69 -0.98 31.08
C ASP A 354 -14.60 -2.21 31.14
N LYS A 355 -15.14 -2.57 29.97
CA LYS A 355 -16.01 -3.73 29.81
C LYS A 355 -15.24 -4.99 30.19
N VAL A 356 -15.87 -5.79 31.05
CA VAL A 356 -15.38 -7.13 31.35
C VAL A 356 -15.33 -7.90 30.03
N LYS A 357 -14.15 -8.43 29.66
CA LYS A 357 -13.91 -9.13 28.37
C LYS A 357 -14.68 -10.47 28.23
N ILE A 358 -15.63 -10.74 29.10
CA ILE A 358 -16.50 -11.91 29.04
C ILE A 358 -17.63 -11.60 28.06
N TYR A 359 -17.56 -12.22 26.87
CA TYR A 359 -18.59 -12.09 25.85
C TYR A 359 -19.96 -12.52 26.40
N GLY A 360 -20.95 -11.65 26.26
CA GLY A 360 -22.33 -11.94 26.68
C GLY A 360 -22.63 -11.66 28.16
N ALA A 361 -21.69 -11.09 28.92
CA ALA A 361 -21.98 -10.60 30.27
C ALA A 361 -23.09 -9.53 30.21
N ARG A 362 -24.25 -9.85 30.80
CA ARG A 362 -25.40 -8.95 30.92
C ARG A 362 -25.68 -8.74 32.39
N VAL A 363 -25.60 -7.50 32.84
CA VAL A 363 -26.00 -7.13 34.20
C VAL A 363 -27.51 -6.91 34.19
N ARG A 364 -28.25 -7.75 34.91
CA ARG A 364 -29.69 -7.54 35.16
C ARG A 364 -29.84 -6.85 36.50
N VAL A 365 -30.64 -5.79 36.52
CA VAL A 365 -30.82 -4.94 37.69
C VAL A 365 -32.30 -4.84 38.03
N ASP A 366 -32.62 -5.04 39.32
CA ASP A 366 -34.01 -5.11 39.81
C ASP A 366 -34.61 -3.73 40.15
N SER A 367 -33.76 -2.68 40.24
CA SER A 367 -34.19 -1.34 40.62
C SER A 367 -33.32 -0.26 39.97
N MET A 368 -33.89 0.94 39.80
CA MET A 368 -33.17 2.11 39.25
C MET A 368 -32.01 2.57 40.16
N ALA A 369 -32.12 2.36 41.48
CA ALA A 369 -31.04 2.69 42.41
C ALA A 369 -29.77 1.88 42.12
N LYS A 370 -29.90 0.57 41.86
CA LYS A 370 -28.76 -0.28 41.49
C LYS A 370 -28.13 0.13 40.15
N VAL A 371 -28.90 0.71 39.23
CA VAL A 371 -28.37 1.25 37.96
C VAL A 371 -27.44 2.44 38.24
N ALA A 372 -27.84 3.35 39.12
CA ALA A 372 -27.02 4.47 39.54
C ALA A 372 -25.74 4.02 40.27
N ASP A 373 -25.83 2.99 41.11
CA ASP A 373 -24.66 2.41 41.79
C ASP A 373 -23.66 1.81 40.79
N ILE A 374 -24.15 1.14 39.73
CA ILE A 374 -23.30 0.60 38.65
C ILE A 374 -22.60 1.74 37.89
N GLU A 375 -23.32 2.82 37.56
CA GLU A 375 -22.74 3.98 36.89
C GLU A 375 -21.64 4.62 37.75
N ALA A 376 -21.89 4.76 39.05
CA ALA A 376 -20.89 5.28 40.00
C ALA A 376 -19.67 4.36 40.11
N ALA A 377 -19.88 3.04 40.14
CA ALA A 377 -18.80 2.05 40.17
C ALA A 377 -17.95 2.07 38.89
N GLU A 378 -18.56 2.22 37.71
CA GLU A 378 -17.83 2.35 36.44
C GLU A 378 -16.97 3.62 36.41
N LYS A 379 -17.52 4.77 36.83
CA LYS A 379 -16.76 6.02 36.96
C LYS A 379 -15.61 5.91 37.95
N GLN A 380 -15.84 5.27 39.11
CA GLN A 380 -14.81 5.07 40.13
C GLN A 380 -13.68 4.17 39.62
N LYS A 381 -14.01 3.08 38.91
CA LYS A 381 -13.01 2.20 38.27
C LYS A 381 -12.17 2.95 37.23
N MET A 382 -12.78 3.87 36.48
CA MET A 382 -12.03 4.73 35.55
C MET A 382 -11.12 5.73 36.24
N ARG A 383 -11.60 6.33 37.33
CA ARG A 383 -10.78 7.20 38.17
C ARG A 383 -9.57 6.47 38.74
N GLU A 384 -9.75 5.25 39.25
CA GLU A 384 -8.65 4.42 39.77
C GLU A 384 -7.61 4.08 38.69
N LYS A 385 -8.07 3.76 37.46
CA LYS A 385 -7.18 3.51 36.33
C LYS A 385 -6.36 4.75 35.96
N VAL A 386 -6.99 5.92 35.90
CA VAL A 386 -6.29 7.19 35.63
C VAL A 386 -5.32 7.52 36.75
N GLN A 387 -5.69 7.30 38.02
CA GLN A 387 -4.79 7.48 39.16
C GLN A 387 -3.56 6.56 39.10
N LYS A 388 -3.72 5.31 38.66
CA LYS A 388 -2.58 4.42 38.40
C LYS A 388 -1.63 5.02 37.37
N ILE A 389 -2.17 5.58 36.27
CA ILE A 389 -1.39 6.23 35.22
C ILE A 389 -0.65 7.46 35.76
N ILE A 390 -1.33 8.31 36.53
CA ILE A 390 -0.74 9.50 37.18
C ILE A 390 0.38 9.08 38.14
N GLY A 391 0.23 7.95 38.84
CA GLY A 391 1.23 7.39 39.76
C GLY A 391 2.59 7.08 39.13
N HIS A 392 2.69 6.99 37.80
CA HIS A 392 3.97 6.84 37.09
C HIS A 392 4.78 8.15 37.01
N GLY A 393 4.20 9.29 37.41
CA GLY A 393 4.89 10.59 37.42
C GLY A 393 5.19 11.11 36.01
N ILE A 394 4.21 10.99 35.11
CA ILE A 394 4.31 11.35 33.69
C ILE A 394 3.76 12.76 33.43
N ASN A 395 4.29 13.42 32.40
CA ASN A 395 3.82 14.74 31.98
C ASN A 395 2.96 14.66 30.71
N CYS A 396 3.15 13.61 29.90
CA CYS A 396 2.40 13.38 28.68
C CYS A 396 1.97 11.91 28.59
N PHE A 397 0.69 11.69 28.30
CA PHE A 397 0.10 10.39 28.07
C PHE A 397 -0.35 10.29 26.62
N VAL A 398 0.18 9.34 25.87
CA VAL A 398 -0.19 9.07 24.48
C VAL A 398 -0.89 7.74 24.41
N ASN A 399 -2.12 7.72 23.91
CA ASN A 399 -2.90 6.51 23.78
C ASN A 399 -3.28 6.22 22.33
N ARG A 400 -3.27 4.93 21.98
CA ARG A 400 -3.78 4.45 20.69
C ARG A 400 -5.27 4.67 20.54
N GLN A 401 -5.97 4.39 21.62
CA GLN A 401 -7.42 4.44 21.64
C GLN A 401 -7.87 5.85 22.01
N LEU A 402 -9.14 6.13 21.72
CA LEU A 402 -9.79 7.37 22.12
C LEU A 402 -9.80 7.48 23.66
N ILE A 403 -9.72 8.71 24.14
CA ILE A 403 -9.85 9.08 25.54
C ILE A 403 -11.14 9.88 25.66
N TYR A 404 -12.14 9.33 26.36
CA TYR A 404 -13.41 10.03 26.51
C TYR A 404 -13.28 11.21 27.49
N ASN A 405 -14.27 12.10 27.44
CA ASN A 405 -14.29 13.36 28.19
C ASN A 405 -14.00 13.19 29.69
N PHE A 406 -14.51 12.13 30.34
CA PHE A 406 -14.33 11.94 31.78
C PHE A 406 -12.88 11.63 32.17
N PRO A 407 -12.19 10.65 31.56
CA PRO A 407 -10.74 10.50 31.73
C PRO A 407 -9.92 11.71 31.26
N GLU A 408 -10.33 12.38 30.18
CA GLU A 408 -9.61 13.56 29.65
C GLU A 408 -9.61 14.72 30.67
N GLU A 409 -10.75 14.98 31.32
CA GLU A 409 -10.89 15.96 32.41
C GLU A 409 -9.95 15.63 33.58
N LEU A 410 -9.89 14.35 33.98
CA LEU A 410 -8.99 13.92 35.07
C LEU A 410 -7.50 14.12 34.73
N PHE A 411 -7.10 13.96 33.47
CA PHE A 411 -5.73 14.26 33.04
C PHE A 411 -5.47 15.76 33.01
N ALA A 412 -6.45 16.56 32.56
CA ALA A 412 -6.35 18.02 32.55
C ALA A 412 -6.22 18.58 33.98
N ASP A 413 -7.00 18.09 34.93
CA ASP A 413 -6.93 18.46 36.36
C ASP A 413 -5.57 18.10 36.98
N ALA A 414 -4.97 16.99 36.55
CA ALA A 414 -3.62 16.59 36.96
C ALA A 414 -2.49 17.35 36.22
N GLY A 415 -2.83 18.20 35.24
CA GLY A 415 -1.86 18.92 34.42
C GLY A 415 -1.10 18.05 33.42
N ILE A 416 -1.61 16.86 33.09
CA ILE A 416 -1.00 15.92 32.15
C ILE A 416 -1.58 16.14 30.75
N LEU A 417 -0.70 16.24 29.75
CA LEU A 417 -1.11 16.32 28.34
C LEU A 417 -1.57 14.94 27.86
N ALA A 418 -2.83 14.79 27.48
CA ALA A 418 -3.37 13.55 26.94
C ALA A 418 -3.52 13.66 25.42
N ILE A 419 -2.81 12.81 24.68
CA ILE A 419 -2.91 12.68 23.23
C ILE A 419 -3.66 11.39 22.93
N GLU A 420 -4.85 11.52 22.36
CA GLU A 420 -5.68 10.39 21.99
C GLU A 420 -5.58 10.01 20.52
N HIS A 421 -6.02 8.79 20.23
CA HIS A 421 -6.20 8.28 18.86
C HIS A 421 -4.96 8.45 17.98
N ALA A 422 -3.78 8.18 18.54
CA ALA A 422 -2.58 8.01 17.73
C ALA A 422 -2.68 6.69 16.95
N ASP A 423 -2.54 6.75 15.63
CA ASP A 423 -2.57 5.56 14.79
C ASP A 423 -1.47 4.57 15.19
N PHE A 424 -1.63 3.30 14.81
CA PHE A 424 -0.68 2.24 15.14
C PHE A 424 0.76 2.63 14.78
N ASP A 425 0.98 3.04 13.53
CA ASP A 425 2.27 3.52 13.04
C ASP A 425 2.75 4.77 13.79
N GLY A 426 1.83 5.66 14.19
CA GLY A 426 2.16 6.88 14.94
C GLY A 426 2.74 6.56 16.32
N ILE A 427 2.21 5.52 16.97
CA ILE A 427 2.67 5.06 18.29
C ILE A 427 4.01 4.35 18.19
N GLU A 428 4.19 3.49 17.19
CA GLU A 428 5.46 2.82 16.97
C GLU A 428 6.56 3.84 16.65
N ARG A 429 6.28 4.83 15.81
CA ARG A 429 7.21 5.94 15.54
C ARG A 429 7.53 6.74 16.81
N LEU A 430 6.53 7.06 17.63
CA LEU A 430 6.74 7.77 18.89
C LEU A 430 7.59 6.96 19.87
N ALA A 431 7.38 5.65 19.96
CA ALA A 431 8.21 4.75 20.76
C ALA A 431 9.68 4.77 20.27
N LEU A 432 9.92 4.69 18.95
CA LEU A 432 11.25 4.76 18.35
C LEU A 432 11.94 6.14 18.52
N VAL A 433 11.16 7.21 18.50
CA VAL A 433 11.67 8.58 18.69
C VAL A 433 12.03 8.83 20.14
N THR A 434 11.10 8.52 21.05
CA THR A 434 11.20 8.87 22.49
C THR A 434 11.94 7.82 23.31
N GLY A 435 12.15 6.61 22.78
CA GLY A 435 12.77 5.48 23.49
C GLY A 435 11.82 4.75 24.45
N GLY A 436 10.53 5.12 24.48
CA GLY A 436 9.53 4.50 25.35
C GLY A 436 9.00 3.17 24.82
N GLU A 437 8.46 2.33 25.71
CA GLU A 437 7.80 1.07 25.35
C GLU A 437 6.28 1.22 25.36
N ILE A 438 5.58 0.49 24.48
CA ILE A 438 4.12 0.53 24.39
C ILE A 438 3.51 -0.28 25.54
N ALA A 439 3.01 0.42 26.56
CA ALA A 439 2.41 -0.20 27.73
C ALA A 439 0.93 -0.57 27.50
N SER A 440 0.53 -1.76 27.94
CA SER A 440 -0.89 -2.18 28.00
C SER A 440 -1.42 -2.36 29.42
N THR A 441 -0.53 -2.42 30.41
CA THR A 441 -0.85 -2.63 31.82
C THR A 441 -0.13 -1.58 32.64
N PHE A 442 -0.79 -1.07 33.69
CA PHE A 442 -0.30 0.07 34.49
C PHE A 442 -0.07 -0.27 35.96
N ASP A 443 -0.16 -1.53 36.35
CA ASP A 443 -0.12 -1.95 37.76
C ASP A 443 1.27 -1.78 38.39
N ASN A 444 2.34 -1.99 37.61
CA ASN A 444 3.72 -1.93 38.09
C ASN A 444 4.52 -0.81 37.37
N PRO A 445 4.88 0.28 38.06
CA PRO A 445 5.67 1.37 37.48
C PRO A 445 7.05 0.97 36.96
N GLU A 446 7.73 0.07 37.65
CA GLU A 446 9.10 -0.33 37.31
C GLU A 446 9.20 -1.15 36.01
N SER A 447 8.09 -1.76 35.58
CA SER A 447 8.06 -2.58 34.37
C SER A 447 7.92 -1.79 33.08
N VAL A 448 7.63 -0.48 33.15
CA VAL A 448 7.32 0.33 31.98
C VAL A 448 8.45 1.32 31.70
N LYS A 449 9.05 1.22 30.51
CA LYS A 449 10.02 2.21 30.04
C LYS A 449 9.27 3.43 29.52
N LEU A 450 9.45 4.55 30.22
CA LEU A 450 8.92 5.84 29.80
C LEU A 450 9.79 6.43 28.68
N GLY A 451 9.15 7.13 27.75
CA GLY A 451 9.84 7.92 26.73
C GLY A 451 10.24 9.28 27.26
N HIS A 452 11.32 9.83 26.72
CA HIS A 452 11.84 11.14 27.10
C HIS A 452 11.93 12.09 25.90
N CYS A 453 11.53 13.34 26.11
CA CYS A 453 11.60 14.40 25.11
C CYS A 453 11.86 15.76 25.79
N LYS A 454 12.68 16.63 25.20
CA LYS A 454 12.99 17.94 25.80
C LYS A 454 11.80 18.88 25.77
N VAL A 455 11.11 19.00 24.64
CA VAL A 455 9.98 19.92 24.49
C VAL A 455 8.88 19.25 23.69
N ILE A 456 7.65 19.37 24.17
CA ILE A 456 6.43 19.08 23.39
C ILE A 456 5.70 20.40 23.25
N GLU A 457 5.39 20.81 22.03
CA GLU A 457 4.65 22.04 21.76
C GLU A 457 3.64 21.88 20.63
N GLU A 458 2.53 22.62 20.71
CA GLU A 458 1.58 22.76 19.62
C GLU A 458 2.09 23.80 18.60
N ILE A 459 2.46 23.33 17.41
CA ILE A 459 2.86 24.19 16.28
C ILE A 459 1.72 24.32 15.28
N MET A 460 1.66 25.46 14.58
CA MET A 460 0.74 25.66 13.47
C MET A 460 1.52 25.57 12.15
N ILE A 461 1.16 24.62 11.30
CA ILE A 461 1.70 24.49 9.95
C ILE A 461 0.57 24.76 8.96
N GLY A 462 0.58 25.95 8.35
CA GLY A 462 -0.54 26.43 7.54
C GLY A 462 -1.75 26.72 8.43
N GLU A 463 -2.85 26.00 8.21
CA GLU A 463 -4.08 26.12 9.01
C GLU A 463 -4.23 25.01 10.06
N ASP A 464 -3.40 23.97 9.98
CA ASP A 464 -3.47 22.82 10.86
C ASP A 464 -2.58 23.01 12.10
N LYS A 465 -3.14 22.61 13.25
CA LYS A 465 -2.42 22.51 14.52
C LYS A 465 -1.89 21.09 14.66
N LEU A 466 -0.59 20.99 14.91
CA LEU A 466 0.15 19.74 15.02
C LEU A 466 0.96 19.75 16.32
N ILE A 467 1.31 18.58 16.82
CA ILE A 467 2.15 18.45 18.02
C ILE A 467 3.57 18.14 17.57
N HIS A 468 4.51 18.99 17.97
CA HIS A 468 5.93 18.85 17.70
C HIS A 468 6.66 18.35 18.94
N PHE A 469 7.43 17.27 18.77
CA PHE A 469 8.30 16.68 19.78
C PHE A 469 9.74 17.02 19.40
N SER A 470 10.40 17.85 20.21
CA SER A 470 11.78 18.32 19.96
C SER A 470 12.77 17.80 20.99
N GLY A 471 13.99 17.50 20.55
CA GLY A 471 15.07 17.07 21.44
C GLY A 471 14.83 15.66 21.98
N VAL A 472 14.77 14.71 21.06
CA VAL A 472 14.44 13.30 21.30
C VAL A 472 15.71 12.46 21.51
N GLU A 473 15.66 11.40 22.29
CA GLU A 473 16.86 10.63 22.69
C GLU A 473 17.35 9.66 21.60
N MET A 474 16.49 8.80 21.07
CA MET A 474 16.88 7.77 20.09
C MET A 474 16.86 8.28 18.64
N GLY A 475 15.88 9.12 18.31
CA GLY A 475 15.75 9.79 17.00
C GLY A 475 15.68 8.84 15.81
N GLN A 476 15.21 7.60 16.01
CA GLN A 476 15.18 6.55 14.98
C GLN A 476 13.96 6.61 14.05
N ALA A 477 13.00 7.48 14.31
CA ALA A 477 11.93 7.81 13.37
C ALA A 477 11.94 9.32 13.14
N CYS A 478 11.43 9.74 11.98
CA CYS A 478 11.48 11.14 11.57
C CYS A 478 10.21 11.53 10.80
N THR A 479 9.94 12.83 10.78
CA THR A 479 8.80 13.37 10.03
C THR A 479 9.29 14.35 8.99
N ILE A 480 8.97 14.09 7.72
CA ILE A 480 9.17 15.02 6.61
C ILE A 480 7.85 15.73 6.38
N VAL A 481 7.84 17.06 6.49
CA VAL A 481 6.68 17.89 6.14
C VAL A 481 6.88 18.38 4.72
N LEU A 482 6.01 17.93 3.81
CA LEU A 482 5.97 18.42 2.44
C LEU A 482 4.97 19.59 2.34
N ARG A 483 5.45 20.71 1.79
CA ARG A 483 4.71 21.95 1.52
C ARG A 483 4.62 22.20 0.02
N GLY A 484 3.57 22.87 -0.43
CA GLY A 484 3.30 22.99 -1.85
C GLY A 484 1.95 23.63 -2.14
N ALA A 485 1.86 24.34 -3.26
CA ALA A 485 0.70 25.16 -3.60
C ALA A 485 -0.60 24.36 -3.79
N ARG A 486 -0.50 23.10 -4.21
CA ARG A 486 -1.65 22.20 -4.43
C ARG A 486 -1.33 20.79 -3.97
N TYR A 487 -2.37 20.07 -3.56
CA TYR A 487 -2.28 18.65 -3.19
C TYR A 487 -1.68 17.76 -4.29
N LEU A 488 -1.85 18.15 -5.55
CA LEU A 488 -1.35 17.44 -6.73
C LEU A 488 0.18 17.38 -6.80
N LEU A 489 0.88 18.35 -6.20
CA LEU A 489 2.35 18.46 -6.26
C LEU A 489 3.07 17.50 -5.30
N PHE A 490 2.33 16.79 -4.44
CA PHE A 490 2.89 15.92 -3.41
C PHE A 490 2.94 14.43 -3.79
N LEU A 491 2.61 14.07 -5.03
CA LEU A 491 2.45 12.69 -5.48
C LEU A 491 3.70 12.14 -6.15
#